data_AF-A0A813VY86-F1
#
_entry.id   AF-A0A813VY86-F1
#
_cell.length_a   1.000
_cell.length_b   1.000
_cell.length_c   1.000
_cell.angle_alpha   90.00
_cell.angle_beta   90.00
_cell.angle_gamma   90.00
#
_symmetry.space_group_name_H-M   'P 1'
#
loop_
_entity.id
_entity.type
_entity.pdbx_description
1 polymer ?
#
loop_
_entity_poly.entity_id
_entity_poly.type
_entity_poly.pdbx_seq_one_letter_code
_entity_poly.pdbx_strand_id
1 'polypeptide(L)'
;MEKQHHILSITLVLFVLCNELLITEGNDKIIDNVAYFQGSSSKSQVSGSKGKVITYNSNDGSRDFTAFYNGTFVTEKDGVYLLVLGAQIGGPRRNGKGQVDIWMRQDGANVPDSNGIQSVDHGSTSVFVYSVAFQASANYKFEVVYSGHADEECTRLGLIATQPEKEPLVPSAIFTIIQLSHGTNTIPYAVLFSSKTHLDSSDPEVIVLDGVIAANKIDTITDDESGAIKYSKAGVYFLLANTEVGSAEGTHASGEIHLWMRRNGKDIPNSNSIQTIRNGSAAIVISQVAIKLEANDKIQMMFSTTNKKLGAIVSTPKKEPRVLSILFSTFQLLHEEKPIPYAQLSSSETQWGCITPKTVKLDNNDGLECIKNDNGILEFEESGTYFMMAAAQCGSDKEDGIGDVHLWMKLNGKDIANSNTIQTVNKDTSVLVSQVAIVIKAGDKIEMAFSTDVTNGTVGLVASKPHKESAVPSIIISVFKSSYVKHS
;
A
#
# COMPACT_ATOMS: atom_id res chain seq x y z
N MET A 1 -2.68 -60.46 -39.22
CA MET A 1 -3.70 -60.78 -38.20
C MET A 1 -2.90 -61.15 -36.96
N GLU A 2 -2.76 -60.23 -36.00
CA GLU A 2 -3.74 -59.91 -34.94
C GLU A 2 -3.72 -60.98 -33.82
N LYS A 3 -3.64 -60.65 -32.52
CA LYS A 3 -3.81 -59.34 -31.82
C LYS A 3 -2.74 -59.10 -30.73
N GLN A 4 -2.64 -57.85 -30.28
CA GLN A 4 -1.94 -57.47 -29.04
C GLN A 4 -2.73 -57.92 -27.80
N HIS A 5 -2.10 -57.92 -26.63
CA HIS A 5 -2.58 -57.11 -25.49
C HIS A 5 -1.40 -56.68 -24.60
N HIS A 6 -1.43 -55.45 -24.08
CA HIS A 6 -0.39 -54.90 -23.21
C HIS A 6 -0.70 -55.18 -21.72
N ILE A 7 0.37 -55.28 -20.93
CA ILE A 7 0.36 -55.09 -19.46
C ILE A 7 1.06 -53.76 -19.16
N LEU A 8 0.67 -53.07 -18.08
CA LEU A 8 1.06 -51.70 -17.75
C LEU A 8 1.30 -51.53 -16.24
N SER A 9 1.96 -50.43 -15.81
CA SER A 9 2.19 -49.99 -14.41
C SER A 9 3.20 -50.84 -13.59
N ILE A 10 3.90 -50.40 -12.53
CA ILE A 10 4.17 -49.09 -11.85
C ILE A 10 5.39 -49.36 -10.90
N THR A 11 6.35 -48.48 -10.54
CA THR A 11 6.63 -47.03 -10.72
C THR A 11 8.16 -46.81 -10.69
N LEU A 12 8.67 -45.69 -11.26
CA LEU A 12 9.76 -44.91 -10.63
C LEU A 12 9.85 -43.48 -11.20
N VAL A 13 9.49 -42.47 -10.40
CA VAL A 13 9.82 -41.05 -10.66
C VAL A 13 10.33 -40.45 -9.35
N LEU A 14 11.54 -39.90 -9.39
CA LEU A 14 12.22 -39.33 -8.23
C LEU A 14 11.65 -37.93 -7.96
N PHE A 15 10.86 -37.77 -6.90
CA PHE A 15 10.33 -36.46 -6.51
C PHE A 15 11.41 -35.62 -5.82
N VAL A 16 11.51 -34.34 -6.21
CA VAL A 16 12.37 -33.37 -5.53
C VAL A 16 11.72 -33.00 -4.20
N LEU A 17 12.37 -33.34 -3.09
CA LEU A 17 12.03 -32.79 -1.78
C LEU A 17 12.49 -31.32 -1.74
N CYS A 18 11.53 -30.39 -1.72
CA CYS A 18 11.80 -29.03 -1.27
C CYS A 18 12.07 -29.06 0.24
N ASN A 19 13.10 -28.32 0.69
CA ASN A 19 13.42 -28.21 2.11
C ASN A 19 12.38 -27.35 2.83
N GLU A 20 11.38 -27.97 3.44
CA GLU A 20 10.70 -27.38 4.60
C GLU A 20 11.66 -27.45 5.80
N LEU A 21 12.20 -26.30 6.22
CA LEU A 21 13.04 -26.23 7.42
C LEU A 21 12.15 -26.26 8.67
N LEU A 22 11.71 -27.46 9.02
CA LEU A 22 10.87 -27.73 10.18
C LEU A 22 11.69 -27.58 11.48
N ILE A 23 11.52 -26.45 12.16
CA ILE A 23 11.96 -26.25 13.55
C ILE A 23 10.84 -26.71 14.48
N THR A 24 11.14 -27.58 15.45
CA THR A 24 10.15 -28.16 16.36
C THR A 24 10.63 -28.19 17.80
N GLU A 25 10.31 -27.16 18.57
CA GLU A 25 10.27 -27.18 20.03
C GLU A 25 8.95 -26.54 20.48
N GLY A 26 8.23 -27.17 21.41
CA GLY A 26 6.83 -26.82 21.72
C GLY A 26 5.80 -27.46 20.77
N ASN A 27 4.53 -27.43 21.16
CA ASN A 27 3.41 -28.00 20.38
C ASN A 27 2.88 -27.08 19.27
N ASP A 28 3.36 -25.83 19.23
CA ASP A 28 2.96 -24.82 18.26
C ASP A 28 4.02 -24.66 17.17
N LYS A 29 3.60 -24.66 15.90
CA LYS A 29 4.51 -24.61 14.75
C LYS A 29 4.42 -23.27 14.05
N ILE A 30 5.50 -22.49 14.07
CA ILE A 30 5.62 -21.31 13.21
C ILE A 30 5.71 -21.79 11.76
N ILE A 31 4.76 -21.36 10.93
CA ILE A 31 4.81 -21.57 9.48
C ILE A 31 5.38 -20.30 8.86
N ASP A 32 6.69 -20.31 8.66
CA ASP A 32 7.37 -19.40 7.75
C ASP A 32 6.92 -19.70 6.31
N ASN A 33 6.77 -18.63 5.50
CA ASN A 33 6.28 -18.66 4.12
C ASN A 33 4.77 -18.95 3.99
N VAL A 34 3.96 -17.94 4.29
CA VAL A 34 2.51 -17.93 4.05
C VAL A 34 2.14 -18.00 2.56
N ALA A 35 0.85 -18.18 2.29
CA ALA A 35 0.29 -17.96 0.96
C ALA A 35 0.40 -16.47 0.58
N TYR A 36 0.96 -16.18 -0.60
CA TYR A 36 1.02 -14.84 -1.15
C TYR A 36 1.00 -14.85 -2.69
N PHE A 37 0.63 -13.72 -3.28
CA PHE A 37 0.78 -13.44 -4.70
C PHE A 37 1.15 -11.98 -4.91
N GLN A 38 2.18 -11.73 -5.71
CA GLN A 38 2.45 -10.44 -6.36
C GLN A 38 2.34 -10.63 -7.88
N GLY A 39 1.59 -9.75 -8.54
CA GLY A 39 1.50 -9.70 -9.98
C GLY A 39 1.29 -8.29 -10.49
N SER A 40 1.64 -8.07 -11.75
CA SER A 40 1.66 -6.74 -12.35
C SER A 40 1.17 -6.74 -13.80
N SER A 41 0.90 -5.55 -14.31
CA SER A 41 0.39 -5.34 -15.67
C SER A 41 1.33 -4.47 -16.48
N SER A 42 2.10 -5.08 -17.39
CA SER A 42 3.05 -4.37 -18.27
C SER A 42 2.38 -3.66 -19.46
N LYS A 43 1.06 -3.49 -19.41
CA LYS A 43 0.22 -2.92 -20.47
C LYS A 43 -0.63 -1.79 -19.90
N SER A 44 -0.76 -0.68 -20.62
CA SER A 44 -1.70 0.39 -20.26
C SER A 44 -3.15 -0.05 -20.44
N GLN A 45 -3.99 0.21 -19.44
CA GLN A 45 -5.39 -0.22 -19.34
C GLN A 45 -6.27 1.03 -19.24
N VAL A 46 -6.81 1.49 -20.37
CA VAL A 46 -7.73 2.64 -20.40
C VAL A 46 -9.18 2.19 -20.20
N SER A 47 -9.98 3.01 -19.53
CA SER A 47 -11.43 2.88 -19.52
C SER A 47 -12.13 4.20 -19.84
N GLY A 48 -13.45 4.14 -19.94
CA GLY A 48 -14.33 5.30 -19.76
C GLY A 48 -15.14 5.10 -18.48
N SER A 49 -16.30 5.76 -18.40
CA SER A 49 -17.24 5.71 -17.26
C SER A 49 -18.07 4.41 -17.16
N LYS A 50 -17.40 3.27 -17.39
CA LYS A 50 -17.87 1.91 -17.10
C LYS A 50 -16.72 1.13 -16.47
N GLY A 51 -16.96 0.58 -15.27
CA GLY A 51 -16.00 -0.24 -14.54
C GLY A 51 -15.50 -1.44 -15.35
N LYS A 52 -14.18 -1.59 -15.45
CA LYS A 52 -13.47 -2.75 -16.01
C LYS A 52 -12.63 -3.40 -14.94
N VAL A 53 -12.53 -4.73 -14.96
CA VAL A 53 -11.58 -5.46 -14.12
C VAL A 53 -10.15 -5.09 -14.50
N ILE A 54 -9.28 -4.88 -13.52
CA ILE A 54 -7.83 -4.69 -13.73
C ILE A 54 -7.23 -6.04 -14.15
N THR A 55 -6.65 -6.08 -15.34
CA THR A 55 -5.94 -7.26 -15.84
C THR A 55 -4.45 -7.17 -15.52
N TYR A 56 -3.85 -8.32 -15.22
CA TYR A 56 -2.43 -8.47 -14.92
C TYR A 56 -1.86 -9.51 -15.89
N ASN A 57 -0.57 -9.37 -16.24
CA ASN A 57 0.08 -10.24 -17.22
C ASN A 57 1.52 -10.63 -16.83
N SER A 58 1.88 -10.40 -15.57
CA SER A 58 3.05 -11.00 -14.90
C SER A 58 2.59 -11.64 -13.59
N ASN A 59 3.25 -12.73 -13.21
CA ASN A 59 3.28 -13.23 -11.83
C ASN A 59 4.72 -12.99 -11.38
N ASP A 60 4.91 -12.00 -10.52
CA ASP A 60 6.22 -11.53 -10.09
C ASP A 60 6.73 -12.30 -8.86
N GLY A 61 5.82 -12.99 -8.16
CA GLY A 61 6.12 -13.99 -7.14
C GLY A 61 4.84 -14.56 -6.52
N SER A 62 4.74 -15.87 -6.34
CA SER A 62 3.56 -16.50 -5.74
C SER A 62 3.87 -17.77 -4.97
N ARG A 63 3.15 -18.00 -3.88
CA ARG A 63 3.12 -19.26 -3.12
C ARG A 63 1.69 -19.51 -2.66
N ASP A 64 1.21 -20.75 -2.80
CA ASP A 64 -0.10 -21.17 -2.28
C ASP A 64 -1.29 -20.26 -2.71
N PHE A 65 -1.22 -19.76 -3.95
CA PHE A 65 -2.27 -19.04 -4.66
C PHE A 65 -2.39 -19.59 -6.08
N THR A 66 -3.36 -20.49 -6.30
CA THR A 66 -3.47 -21.34 -7.50
C THR A 66 -4.19 -20.69 -8.69
N ALA A 67 -5.01 -19.64 -8.49
CA ALA A 67 -5.82 -19.06 -9.55
C ALA A 67 -5.69 -17.53 -9.67
N PHE A 68 -4.94 -17.10 -10.70
CA PHE A 68 -5.11 -15.79 -11.32
C PHE A 68 -5.61 -15.99 -12.77
N TYR A 69 -6.81 -15.50 -13.08
CA TYR A 69 -7.33 -15.48 -14.45
C TYR A 69 -8.02 -14.14 -14.75
N ASN A 70 -7.47 -13.39 -15.71
CA ASN A 70 -8.05 -12.16 -16.27
C ASN A 70 -8.41 -11.04 -15.24
N GLY A 71 -7.86 -11.08 -14.03
CA GLY A 71 -8.14 -10.09 -12.98
C GLY A 71 -9.06 -10.56 -11.86
N THR A 72 -9.64 -11.76 -11.99
CA THR A 72 -10.34 -12.45 -10.89
C THR A 72 -9.33 -13.26 -10.06
N PHE A 73 -9.39 -13.08 -8.75
CA PHE A 73 -8.57 -13.78 -7.74
C PHE A 73 -9.44 -14.74 -6.94
N VAL A 74 -8.84 -15.86 -6.49
CA VAL A 74 -9.50 -16.86 -5.65
C VAL A 74 -8.58 -17.26 -4.51
N THR A 75 -9.06 -17.22 -3.27
CA THR A 75 -8.32 -17.71 -2.09
C THR A 75 -8.38 -19.23 -2.00
N GLU A 76 -7.27 -19.88 -1.64
CA GLU A 76 -7.25 -21.34 -1.45
C GLU A 76 -7.84 -21.80 -0.12
N LYS A 77 -7.76 -20.94 0.90
CA LYS A 77 -7.87 -21.32 2.32
C LYS A 77 -8.71 -20.30 3.08
N ASP A 78 -9.26 -20.72 4.21
CA ASP A 78 -9.85 -19.78 5.17
C ASP A 78 -8.74 -18.97 5.84
N GLY A 79 -8.93 -17.66 6.00
CA GLY A 79 -7.94 -16.82 6.66
C GLY A 79 -8.25 -15.32 6.65
N VAL A 80 -7.34 -14.56 7.28
CA VAL A 80 -7.26 -13.11 7.12
C VAL A 80 -6.19 -12.83 6.07
N TYR A 81 -6.46 -11.93 5.13
CA TYR A 81 -5.57 -11.54 4.05
C TYR A 81 -5.36 -10.03 4.05
N LEU A 82 -4.14 -9.56 3.76
CA LEU A 82 -3.87 -8.19 3.35
C LEU A 82 -3.85 -8.13 1.82
N LEU A 83 -4.66 -7.26 1.23
CA LEU A 83 -4.58 -6.83 -0.16
C LEU A 83 -3.90 -5.46 -0.22
N VAL A 84 -3.01 -5.25 -1.19
CA VAL A 84 -2.46 -3.93 -1.56
C VAL A 84 -2.41 -3.79 -3.07
N LEU A 85 -3.05 -2.75 -3.59
CA LEU A 85 -2.93 -2.28 -4.96
C LEU A 85 -2.10 -0.99 -4.99
N GLY A 86 -1.17 -0.90 -5.94
CA GLY A 86 -0.59 0.35 -6.43
C GLY A 86 -0.88 0.47 -7.91
N ALA A 87 -1.57 1.52 -8.34
CA ALA A 87 -2.08 1.67 -9.71
C ALA A 87 -1.61 2.98 -10.32
N GLN A 88 -0.88 2.91 -11.44
CA GLN A 88 -0.29 4.08 -12.09
C GLN A 88 -1.33 4.77 -12.96
N ILE A 89 -1.87 5.90 -12.49
CA ILE A 89 -2.92 6.68 -13.11
C ILE A 89 -2.35 7.68 -14.13
N GLY A 90 -3.00 7.80 -15.30
CA GLY A 90 -2.72 8.86 -16.26
C GLY A 90 -3.35 8.66 -17.64
N GLY A 91 -3.17 9.65 -18.52
CA GLY A 91 -3.60 9.56 -19.92
C GLY A 91 -2.60 8.82 -20.82
N PRO A 92 -3.02 8.15 -21.90
CA PRO A 92 -2.11 7.70 -22.95
C PRO A 92 -1.32 8.87 -23.53
N ARG A 93 0.01 8.75 -23.62
CA ARG A 93 0.94 9.86 -23.95
C ARG A 93 0.87 11.05 -22.96
N ARG A 94 0.29 10.85 -21.78
CA ARG A 94 0.01 11.86 -20.74
C ARG A 94 -1.06 12.91 -21.08
N ASN A 95 -1.71 12.80 -22.24
CA ASN A 95 -2.79 13.71 -22.66
C ASN A 95 -4.14 13.32 -22.01
N GLY A 96 -4.20 13.30 -20.67
CA GLY A 96 -5.41 12.94 -19.93
C GLY A 96 -5.52 13.70 -18.61
N LYS A 97 -6.67 14.34 -18.40
CA LYS A 97 -7.09 14.98 -17.16
C LYS A 97 -8.45 14.43 -16.74
N GLY A 98 -8.68 14.34 -15.43
CA GLY A 98 -9.92 13.84 -14.85
C GLY A 98 -9.67 12.93 -13.65
N GLN A 99 -10.58 12.00 -13.42
CA GLN A 99 -10.60 11.11 -12.25
C GLN A 99 -10.62 9.62 -12.64
N VAL A 100 -9.97 8.79 -11.83
CA VAL A 100 -10.12 7.32 -11.86
C VAL A 100 -10.66 6.85 -10.54
N ASP A 101 -11.84 6.24 -10.57
CA ASP A 101 -12.44 5.46 -9.49
C ASP A 101 -11.84 4.04 -9.52
N ILE A 102 -11.45 3.49 -8.37
CA ILE A 102 -11.01 2.10 -8.21
C ILE A 102 -11.67 1.46 -7.00
N TRP A 103 -12.28 0.29 -7.19
CA TRP A 103 -13.04 -0.42 -6.15
C TRP A 103 -12.95 -1.96 -6.26
N MET A 104 -13.44 -2.65 -5.22
CA MET A 104 -13.49 -4.11 -5.19
C MET A 104 -14.83 -4.68 -5.71
N ARG A 105 -14.77 -5.86 -6.32
CA ARG A 105 -15.92 -6.75 -6.52
C ARG A 105 -15.75 -8.05 -5.77
N GLN A 106 -16.87 -8.63 -5.36
CA GLN A 106 -16.97 -10.00 -4.90
C GLN A 106 -18.00 -10.72 -5.78
N ASP A 107 -17.65 -11.90 -6.33
CA ASP A 107 -18.54 -12.73 -7.17
C ASP A 107 -19.26 -11.96 -8.31
N GLY A 108 -18.61 -10.92 -8.85
CA GLY A 108 -19.12 -10.05 -9.91
C GLY A 108 -20.01 -8.88 -9.46
N ALA A 109 -20.37 -8.80 -8.17
CA ALA A 109 -21.07 -7.67 -7.57
C ALA A 109 -20.08 -6.63 -7.02
N ASN A 110 -20.43 -5.34 -7.07
CA ASN A 110 -19.66 -4.27 -6.43
C ASN A 110 -19.68 -4.44 -4.89
N VAL A 111 -18.52 -4.41 -4.24
CA VAL A 111 -18.44 -4.37 -2.76
C VAL A 111 -18.77 -2.94 -2.30
N PRO A 112 -19.74 -2.74 -1.40
CA PRO A 112 -20.03 -1.43 -0.82
C PRO A 112 -18.80 -0.80 -0.17
N ASP A 113 -18.73 0.53 -0.16
CA ASP A 113 -17.71 1.31 0.57
C ASP A 113 -16.24 1.01 0.22
N SER A 114 -16.00 0.31 -0.89
CA SER A 114 -14.66 -0.13 -1.33
C SER A 114 -14.02 0.76 -2.40
N ASN A 115 -14.64 1.90 -2.73
CA ASN A 115 -14.17 2.81 -3.79
C ASN A 115 -13.25 3.89 -3.22
N GLY A 116 -12.27 4.31 -4.02
CA GLY A 116 -11.47 5.51 -3.82
C GLY A 116 -11.18 6.19 -5.16
N ILE A 117 -10.87 7.49 -5.14
CA ILE A 117 -10.71 8.30 -6.35
C ILE A 117 -9.28 8.85 -6.41
N GLN A 118 -8.68 8.80 -7.60
CA GLN A 118 -7.49 9.58 -7.92
C GLN A 118 -7.75 10.54 -9.06
N SER A 119 -7.59 11.83 -8.79
CA SER A 119 -7.54 12.87 -9.82
C SER A 119 -6.14 12.97 -10.42
N VAL A 120 -6.06 13.33 -11.70
CA VAL A 120 -4.79 13.63 -12.38
C VAL A 120 -4.95 14.83 -13.31
N ASP A 121 -3.95 15.72 -13.31
CA ASP A 121 -3.87 16.88 -14.20
C ASP A 121 -3.31 16.50 -15.59
N HIS A 122 -3.58 17.35 -16.59
CA HIS A 122 -3.07 17.12 -17.94
C HIS A 122 -1.53 17.07 -17.95
N GLY A 123 -0.94 16.16 -18.73
CA GLY A 123 0.51 15.95 -18.79
C GLY A 123 1.08 15.16 -17.60
N SER A 124 0.27 14.89 -16.57
CA SER A 124 0.74 14.33 -15.29
C SER A 124 0.48 12.83 -15.15
N THR A 125 1.17 12.23 -14.18
CA THR A 125 1.00 10.84 -13.73
C THR A 125 0.96 10.82 -12.20
N SER A 126 0.22 9.86 -11.63
CA SER A 126 0.10 9.70 -10.17
C SER A 126 -0.15 8.24 -9.81
N VAL A 127 0.04 7.85 -8.54
CA VAL A 127 -0.19 6.48 -8.07
C VAL A 127 -1.37 6.44 -7.11
N PHE A 128 -2.44 5.76 -7.51
CA PHE A 128 -3.52 5.39 -6.60
C PHE A 128 -3.09 4.18 -5.76
N VAL A 129 -3.34 4.23 -4.45
CA VAL A 129 -2.95 3.19 -3.50
C VAL A 129 -4.17 2.76 -2.69
N TYR A 130 -4.46 1.47 -2.65
CA TYR A 130 -5.56 0.93 -1.86
C TYR A 130 -5.12 -0.34 -1.16
N SER A 131 -5.26 -0.36 0.16
CA SER A 131 -4.86 -1.46 1.03
C SER A 131 -5.97 -1.83 2.01
N VAL A 132 -6.23 -3.12 2.17
CA VAL A 132 -7.28 -3.61 3.07
C VAL A 132 -6.94 -4.97 3.65
N ALA A 133 -7.07 -5.10 4.97
CA ALA A 133 -7.14 -6.40 5.62
C ALA A 133 -8.57 -6.94 5.54
N PHE A 134 -8.77 -8.21 5.21
CA PHE A 134 -10.11 -8.80 5.13
C PHE A 134 -10.11 -10.29 5.49
N GLN A 135 -11.21 -10.78 6.05
CA GLN A 135 -11.46 -12.21 6.21
C GLN A 135 -11.94 -12.78 4.88
N ALA A 136 -11.41 -13.94 4.48
CA ALA A 136 -11.91 -14.73 3.37
C ALA A 136 -12.05 -16.20 3.78
N SER A 137 -13.02 -16.88 3.17
CA SER A 137 -13.09 -18.35 3.16
C SER A 137 -12.33 -18.91 1.96
N ALA A 138 -12.04 -20.20 1.97
CA ALA A 138 -11.57 -20.93 0.80
C ALA A 138 -12.58 -20.78 -0.36
N ASN A 139 -12.07 -20.54 -1.58
CA ASN A 139 -12.84 -20.24 -2.80
C ASN A 139 -13.56 -18.88 -2.81
N TYR A 140 -13.29 -17.97 -1.88
CA TYR A 140 -13.79 -16.59 -1.96
C TYR A 140 -13.20 -15.89 -3.19
N LYS A 141 -14.06 -15.28 -4.02
CA LYS A 141 -13.68 -14.70 -5.31
C LYS A 141 -13.85 -13.20 -5.31
N PHE A 142 -12.80 -12.50 -5.69
CA PHE A 142 -12.83 -11.05 -5.80
C PHE A 142 -12.10 -10.54 -7.05
N GLU A 143 -12.41 -9.31 -7.42
CA GLU A 143 -11.80 -8.60 -8.53
C GLU A 143 -11.48 -7.17 -8.07
N VAL A 144 -10.48 -6.54 -8.68
CA VAL A 144 -10.29 -5.09 -8.57
C VAL A 144 -10.76 -4.45 -9.87
N VAL A 145 -11.53 -3.37 -9.77
CA VAL A 145 -12.24 -2.74 -10.90
C VAL A 145 -11.95 -1.25 -10.93
N TYR A 146 -11.84 -0.66 -12.13
CA TYR A 146 -11.61 0.77 -12.32
C TYR A 146 -12.50 1.37 -13.42
N SER A 147 -12.84 2.66 -13.31
CA SER A 147 -13.43 3.48 -14.38
C SER A 147 -12.71 4.82 -14.55
N GLY A 148 -12.64 5.29 -15.79
CA GLY A 148 -12.00 6.56 -16.14
C GLY A 148 -13.03 7.64 -16.47
N HIS A 149 -13.05 8.70 -15.67
CA HIS A 149 -13.92 9.86 -15.78
C HIS A 149 -13.08 11.06 -16.23
N ALA A 150 -12.72 11.03 -17.52
CA ALA A 150 -11.94 12.08 -18.15
C ALA A 150 -12.81 13.31 -18.50
N ASP A 151 -12.19 14.49 -18.60
CA ASP A 151 -12.88 15.71 -19.05
C ASP A 151 -13.14 15.73 -20.57
N GLU A 152 -13.91 16.70 -21.06
CA GLU A 152 -14.40 16.73 -22.44
C GLU A 152 -13.29 16.81 -23.51
N GLU A 153 -12.10 17.29 -23.15
CA GLU A 153 -10.92 17.34 -24.03
C GLU A 153 -10.16 16.01 -24.05
N CYS A 154 -10.33 15.16 -23.03
CA CYS A 154 -9.53 13.95 -22.80
C CYS A 154 -10.33 12.68 -23.09
N THR A 155 -10.13 12.05 -24.26
CA THR A 155 -10.94 10.87 -24.66
C THR A 155 -10.59 9.56 -23.92
N ARG A 156 -9.47 9.48 -23.19
CA ARG A 156 -8.93 8.23 -22.62
C ARG A 156 -8.16 8.48 -21.32
N LEU A 157 -8.66 7.96 -20.22
CA LEU A 157 -8.00 7.93 -18.90
C LEU A 157 -7.98 6.50 -18.35
N GLY A 158 -7.14 6.23 -17.36
CA GLY A 158 -7.05 4.93 -16.69
C GLY A 158 -5.64 4.64 -16.21
N LEU A 159 -5.24 3.38 -16.34
CA LEU A 159 -3.97 2.87 -15.84
C LEU A 159 -2.92 2.89 -16.97
N ILE A 160 -1.69 3.33 -16.71
CA ILE A 160 -0.64 3.47 -17.73
C ILE A 160 0.65 2.73 -17.34
N ALA A 161 1.17 1.93 -18.27
CA ALA A 161 2.49 1.32 -18.14
C ALA A 161 3.51 2.16 -18.93
N THR A 162 4.68 2.39 -18.34
CA THR A 162 5.77 3.20 -18.91
C THR A 162 7.10 2.46 -18.76
N GLN A 163 7.93 2.46 -19.80
CA GLN A 163 9.29 1.93 -19.76
C GLN A 163 10.30 3.08 -19.86
N PRO A 164 10.92 3.51 -18.75
CA PRO A 164 12.05 4.42 -18.78
C PRO A 164 13.28 3.75 -19.43
N GLU A 165 14.25 4.54 -19.89
CA GLU A 165 15.42 4.03 -20.64
C GLU A 165 16.39 3.19 -19.79
N LYS A 166 16.49 3.49 -18.48
CA LYS A 166 17.58 3.04 -17.59
C LYS A 166 17.10 2.46 -16.25
N GLU A 167 15.84 2.04 -16.20
CA GLU A 167 15.14 1.67 -14.97
C GLU A 167 14.21 0.46 -15.22
N PRO A 168 13.79 -0.26 -14.16
CA PRO A 168 12.70 -1.22 -14.26
C PRO A 168 11.42 -0.59 -14.84
N LEU A 169 10.61 -1.44 -15.49
CA LEU A 169 9.29 -1.06 -15.99
C LEU A 169 8.41 -0.52 -14.85
N VAL A 170 7.69 0.56 -15.16
CA VAL A 170 6.56 1.07 -14.38
C VAL A 170 5.30 0.39 -14.91
N PRO A 171 4.72 -0.61 -14.22
CA PRO A 171 3.52 -1.28 -14.68
C PRO A 171 2.28 -0.40 -14.43
N SER A 172 1.18 -0.68 -15.15
CA SER A 172 -0.07 0.05 -14.94
C SER A 172 -0.77 -0.31 -13.62
N ALA A 173 -0.47 -1.49 -13.09
CA ALA A 173 -0.85 -1.90 -11.74
C ALA A 173 0.20 -2.88 -11.17
N ILE A 174 0.46 -2.75 -9.88
CA ILE A 174 1.12 -3.71 -8.99
C ILE A 174 0.04 -4.18 -8.01
N PHE A 175 -0.17 -5.49 -7.91
CA PHE A 175 -1.11 -6.08 -6.98
C PHE A 175 -0.40 -7.10 -6.09
N THR A 176 -0.64 -6.98 -4.79
CA THR A 176 -0.10 -7.85 -3.75
C THR A 176 -1.24 -8.37 -2.89
N ILE A 177 -1.26 -9.67 -2.62
CA ILE A 177 -2.08 -10.28 -1.57
C ILE A 177 -1.24 -11.23 -0.72
N ILE A 178 -1.43 -11.19 0.60
CA ILE A 178 -0.66 -11.97 1.59
C ILE A 178 -1.62 -12.52 2.64
N GLN A 179 -1.51 -13.81 2.97
CA GLN A 179 -2.26 -14.43 4.06
C GLN A 179 -1.62 -14.12 5.42
N LEU A 180 -2.35 -13.41 6.27
CA LEU A 180 -1.90 -13.01 7.61
C LEU A 180 -2.23 -14.05 8.70
N SER A 181 -3.26 -14.89 8.51
CA SER A 181 -3.55 -16.03 9.39
C SER A 181 -4.43 -17.08 8.71
N HIS A 182 -4.50 -18.28 9.28
CA HIS A 182 -5.24 -19.43 8.74
C HIS A 182 -6.42 -19.84 9.64
N GLY A 183 -7.56 -20.13 9.02
CA GLY A 183 -8.75 -20.67 9.69
C GLY A 183 -9.32 -19.75 10.77
N THR A 184 -9.80 -20.36 11.85
CA THR A 184 -10.38 -19.68 13.03
C THR A 184 -9.33 -19.14 14.01
N ASN A 185 -8.07 -19.56 13.88
CA ASN A 185 -6.95 -19.07 14.71
C ASN A 185 -6.41 -17.74 14.16
N THR A 186 -7.31 -16.76 14.09
CA THR A 186 -7.06 -15.43 13.53
C THR A 186 -6.23 -14.58 14.49
N ILE A 187 -5.21 -13.90 13.96
CA ILE A 187 -4.48 -12.84 14.65
C ILE A 187 -5.42 -11.70 15.06
N PRO A 188 -5.08 -10.87 16.07
CA PRO A 188 -5.80 -9.62 16.30
C PRO A 188 -5.75 -8.71 15.07
N TYR A 189 -6.91 -8.29 14.58
CA TYR A 189 -7.04 -7.35 13.47
C TYR A 189 -8.33 -6.51 13.57
N ALA A 190 -8.36 -5.36 12.92
CA ALA A 190 -9.56 -4.55 12.74
C ALA A 190 -9.52 -3.79 11.41
N VAL A 191 -10.71 -3.54 10.88
CA VAL A 191 -10.98 -2.82 9.63
C VAL A 191 -12.08 -1.80 9.93
N LEU A 192 -11.73 -0.53 9.89
CA LEU A 192 -12.50 0.59 10.41
C LEU A 192 -12.67 1.66 9.33
N PHE A 193 -13.72 2.48 9.44
CA PHE A 193 -13.96 3.55 8.48
C PHE A 193 -14.52 4.81 9.13
N SER A 194 -14.47 5.91 8.37
CA SER A 194 -15.33 7.07 8.55
C SER A 194 -16.25 7.24 7.35
N SER A 195 -17.55 7.30 7.62
CA SER A 195 -18.60 7.68 6.67
C SER A 195 -19.00 9.16 6.74
N LYS A 196 -18.22 9.96 7.48
CA LYS A 196 -18.33 11.41 7.61
C LYS A 196 -17.24 12.11 6.81
N THR A 197 -17.56 13.22 6.16
CA THR A 197 -16.58 14.18 5.66
C THR A 197 -16.02 14.99 6.83
N HIS A 198 -14.71 14.98 7.03
CA HIS A 198 -14.00 15.79 8.01
C HIS A 198 -13.36 16.97 7.29
N LEU A 199 -13.82 18.18 7.60
CA LEU A 199 -13.40 19.44 6.97
C LEU A 199 -12.96 20.42 8.04
N ASP A 200 -12.23 21.44 7.60
CA ASP A 200 -11.88 22.63 8.37
C ASP A 200 -11.10 22.39 9.66
N SER A 201 -9.77 22.26 9.55
CA SER A 201 -8.91 22.78 10.61
C SER A 201 -7.55 23.27 10.14
N SER A 202 -7.10 24.39 10.70
CA SER A 202 -5.71 24.88 10.65
C SER A 202 -4.91 24.46 11.88
N ASP A 203 -5.53 23.67 12.75
CA ASP A 203 -4.94 23.02 13.92
C ASP A 203 -5.12 21.49 13.77
N PRO A 204 -4.43 20.64 14.55
CA PRO A 204 -4.60 19.19 14.47
C PRO A 204 -5.96 18.67 14.94
N GLU A 205 -6.72 18.00 14.07
CA GLU A 205 -8.01 17.37 14.38
C GLU A 205 -8.06 15.86 14.07
N VAL A 206 -8.93 15.14 14.78
CA VAL A 206 -9.04 13.67 14.71
C VAL A 206 -10.03 13.27 13.62
N ILE A 207 -9.63 12.36 12.73
CA ILE A 207 -10.57 11.67 11.82
C ILE A 207 -11.35 10.64 12.63
N VAL A 208 -12.57 10.99 13.07
CA VAL A 208 -13.41 10.10 13.88
C VAL A 208 -13.93 8.93 13.05
N LEU A 209 -13.42 7.73 13.35
CA LEU A 209 -13.89 6.47 12.81
C LEU A 209 -15.27 6.14 13.39
N ASP A 210 -16.28 6.02 12.53
CA ASP A 210 -17.70 5.85 12.90
C ASP A 210 -18.28 4.47 12.57
N GLY A 211 -17.46 3.56 12.01
CA GLY A 211 -17.90 2.20 11.70
C GLY A 211 -16.78 1.15 11.65
N VAL A 212 -17.21 -0.10 11.74
CA VAL A 212 -16.37 -1.31 11.75
C VAL A 212 -16.84 -2.22 10.60
N ILE A 213 -15.94 -2.61 9.70
CA ILE A 213 -16.22 -3.64 8.67
C ILE A 213 -15.98 -5.04 9.26
N ALA A 214 -14.86 -5.20 9.97
CA ALA A 214 -14.48 -6.44 10.64
C ALA A 214 -13.58 -6.13 11.84
N ALA A 215 -13.68 -6.91 12.92
CA ALA A 215 -12.77 -6.83 14.05
C ALA A 215 -12.65 -8.19 14.75
N ASN A 216 -11.45 -8.48 15.23
CA ASN A 216 -11.13 -9.68 16.00
C ASN A 216 -10.03 -9.34 17.01
N LYS A 217 -10.27 -9.55 18.30
CA LYS A 217 -9.28 -9.41 19.39
C LYS A 217 -8.57 -8.03 19.47
N ILE A 218 -9.15 -6.99 18.89
CA ILE A 218 -8.79 -5.57 19.07
C ILE A 218 -10.04 -4.85 19.60
N ASP A 219 -9.88 -4.05 20.65
CA ASP A 219 -11.00 -3.35 21.31
C ASP A 219 -11.36 -2.09 20.49
N THR A 220 -12.30 -2.22 19.55
CA THR A 220 -12.80 -1.10 18.75
C THR A 220 -13.67 -0.17 19.61
N ILE A 221 -13.05 0.62 20.48
CA ILE A 221 -13.72 1.70 21.22
C ILE A 221 -13.97 2.86 20.26
N THR A 222 -15.02 2.72 19.45
CA THR A 222 -15.69 3.84 18.80
C THR A 222 -16.51 4.59 19.88
N ASP A 223 -15.82 5.15 20.88
CA ASP A 223 -16.40 6.28 21.61
C ASP A 223 -16.48 7.45 20.63
N ASP A 224 -17.64 8.10 20.59
CA ASP A 224 -18.14 8.85 19.45
C ASP A 224 -17.48 10.23 19.25
N GLU A 225 -16.62 10.62 20.20
CA GLU A 225 -15.86 11.86 20.19
C GLU A 225 -14.33 11.68 20.10
N SER A 226 -13.71 10.60 20.62
CA SER A 226 -12.24 10.48 20.59
C SER A 226 -11.66 9.79 19.34
N GLY A 227 -12.48 9.04 18.59
CA GLY A 227 -12.05 8.35 17.36
C GLY A 227 -10.89 7.36 17.56
N ALA A 228 -10.69 6.86 18.79
CA ALA A 228 -9.44 6.24 19.21
C ALA A 228 -9.50 4.70 19.32
N ILE A 229 -8.73 4.02 18.48
CA ILE A 229 -8.63 2.56 18.42
C ILE A 229 -7.83 2.06 19.63
N LYS A 230 -8.41 1.19 20.46
CA LYS A 230 -7.75 0.65 21.65
C LYS A 230 -7.20 -0.76 21.40
N TYR A 231 -5.95 -0.98 21.79
CA TYR A 231 -5.29 -2.28 21.65
C TYR A 231 -5.36 -3.03 22.98
N SER A 232 -6.12 -4.14 23.06
CA SER A 232 -6.28 -4.93 24.29
C SER A 232 -5.07 -5.82 24.62
N LYS A 233 -4.14 -5.98 23.68
CA LYS A 233 -2.90 -6.75 23.83
C LYS A 233 -1.68 -5.90 23.47
N ALA A 234 -0.55 -6.23 24.09
CA ALA A 234 0.76 -5.76 23.65
C ALA A 234 1.26 -6.57 22.45
N GLY A 235 2.11 -5.97 21.62
CA GLY A 235 2.70 -6.62 20.44
C GLY A 235 3.13 -5.62 19.37
N VAL A 236 3.68 -6.12 18.26
CA VAL A 236 3.95 -5.29 17.07
C VAL A 236 2.73 -5.34 16.16
N TYR A 237 2.22 -4.16 15.81
CA TYR A 237 1.06 -3.97 14.94
C TYR A 237 1.48 -3.23 13.67
N PHE A 238 0.87 -3.62 12.55
CA PHE A 238 0.94 -2.91 11.28
C PHE A 238 -0.33 -2.09 11.09
N LEU A 239 -0.17 -0.80 10.84
CA LEU A 239 -1.24 0.19 10.72
C LEU A 239 -1.22 0.76 9.30
N LEU A 240 -2.37 0.72 8.62
CA LEU A 240 -2.57 1.25 7.27
C LEU A 240 -3.83 2.12 7.23
N ALA A 241 -3.66 3.39 6.91
CA ALA A 241 -4.75 4.34 6.71
C ALA A 241 -4.79 4.76 5.24
N ASN A 242 -5.82 4.37 4.50
CA ASN A 242 -6.10 4.91 3.17
C ASN A 242 -7.11 6.04 3.36
N THR A 243 -6.69 7.28 3.19
CA THR A 243 -7.54 8.46 3.42
C THR A 243 -7.89 9.09 2.09
N GLU A 244 -9.19 9.20 1.76
CA GLU A 244 -9.65 9.96 0.61
C GLU A 244 -9.62 11.45 1.00
N VAL A 245 -8.79 12.23 0.31
CA VAL A 245 -8.56 13.64 0.63
C VAL A 245 -8.89 14.54 -0.56
N GLY A 246 -9.48 15.69 -0.28
CA GLY A 246 -9.88 16.63 -1.31
C GLY A 246 -10.66 17.81 -0.77
N SER A 247 -11.48 18.41 -1.63
CA SER A 247 -12.33 19.55 -1.30
C SER A 247 -13.75 19.17 -0.92
N ALA A 248 -14.39 19.99 -0.08
CA ALA A 248 -15.83 19.98 0.14
C ALA A 248 -16.62 20.04 -1.18
N GLU A 249 -17.74 19.31 -1.25
CA GLU A 249 -18.56 19.16 -2.47
C GLU A 249 -18.94 20.51 -3.09
N GLY A 250 -18.82 20.62 -4.41
CA GLY A 250 -19.12 21.84 -5.15
C GLY A 250 -18.13 22.99 -4.93
N THR A 251 -17.00 22.78 -4.25
CA THR A 251 -15.95 23.79 -4.08
C THR A 251 -14.70 23.46 -4.89
N HIS A 252 -14.13 24.46 -5.56
CA HIS A 252 -12.84 24.34 -6.25
C HIS A 252 -11.69 24.74 -5.33
N ALA A 253 -11.61 24.13 -4.15
CA ALA A 253 -10.58 24.45 -3.18
C ALA A 253 -9.20 23.93 -3.62
N SER A 254 -8.16 24.68 -3.25
CA SER A 254 -6.75 24.30 -3.41
C SER A 254 -5.99 24.57 -2.11
N GLY A 255 -4.91 23.84 -1.88
CA GLY A 255 -4.11 23.91 -0.66
C GLY A 255 -3.50 22.56 -0.32
N GLU A 256 -3.09 22.37 0.92
CA GLU A 256 -2.44 21.15 1.41
C GLU A 256 -3.27 20.52 2.54
N ILE A 257 -3.26 19.20 2.59
CA ILE A 257 -3.85 18.37 3.64
C ILE A 257 -2.72 17.50 4.20
N HIS A 258 -2.55 17.53 5.52
CA HIS A 258 -1.52 16.76 6.22
C HIS A 258 -2.20 15.62 6.98
N LEU A 259 -1.56 14.46 7.06
CA LEU A 259 -2.13 13.23 7.64
C LEU A 259 -1.08 12.45 8.43
N TRP A 260 -1.37 12.16 9.70
CA TRP A 260 -0.45 11.42 10.58
C TRP A 260 -1.16 10.62 11.67
N MET A 261 -0.39 9.92 12.52
CA MET A 261 -0.94 9.10 13.61
C MET A 261 -0.55 9.63 15.00
N ARG A 262 -1.45 9.49 15.97
CA ARG A 262 -1.19 9.69 17.41
C ARG A 262 -1.25 8.38 18.18
N ARG A 263 -0.39 8.24 19.19
CA ARG A 263 -0.45 7.22 20.24
C ARG A 263 -0.64 7.91 21.59
N ASN A 264 -1.72 7.59 22.30
CA ASN A 264 -2.07 8.16 23.61
C ASN A 264 -2.04 9.70 23.65
N GLY A 265 -2.54 10.36 22.60
CA GLY A 265 -2.55 11.83 22.47
C GLY A 265 -1.22 12.47 22.09
N LYS A 266 -0.13 11.71 21.92
CA LYS A 266 1.17 12.18 21.40
C LYS A 266 1.35 11.76 19.94
N ASP A 267 1.87 12.65 19.10
CA ASP A 267 2.20 12.33 17.70
C ASP A 267 3.24 11.19 17.62
N ILE A 268 3.01 10.23 16.72
CA ILE A 268 4.01 9.24 16.34
C ILE A 268 5.03 9.96 15.43
N PRO A 269 6.33 10.00 15.78
CA PRO A 269 7.35 10.64 14.95
C PRO A 269 7.37 10.07 13.53
N ASN A 270 7.72 10.92 12.56
CA ASN A 270 7.94 10.54 11.17
C ASN A 270 6.74 9.81 10.52
N SER A 271 5.52 10.05 11.01
CA SER A 271 4.28 9.42 10.49
C SER A 271 3.42 10.36 9.63
N ASN A 272 3.90 11.57 9.34
CA ASN A 272 3.14 12.60 8.62
C ASN A 272 3.36 12.53 7.10
N SER A 273 2.29 12.82 6.34
CA SER A 273 2.30 12.89 4.89
C SER A 273 1.44 14.07 4.44
N ILE A 274 1.96 14.86 3.50
CA ILE A 274 1.30 16.01 2.89
C ILE A 274 0.81 15.62 1.49
N GLN A 275 -0.41 16.03 1.16
CA GLN A 275 -0.95 15.99 -0.20
C GLN A 275 -1.52 17.35 -0.59
N THR A 276 -1.02 17.91 -1.69
CA THR A 276 -1.59 19.10 -2.31
C THR A 276 -2.86 18.75 -3.10
N ILE A 277 -3.88 19.58 -2.95
CA ILE A 277 -5.17 19.53 -3.64
C ILE A 277 -5.29 20.75 -4.56
N ARG A 278 -5.87 20.56 -5.75
CA ARG A 278 -5.98 21.57 -6.81
C ARG A 278 -7.38 21.66 -7.37
N ASN A 279 -7.96 22.85 -7.35
CA ASN A 279 -9.20 23.21 -8.06
C ASN A 279 -10.39 22.27 -7.75
N GLY A 280 -10.40 21.67 -6.56
CA GLY A 280 -11.37 20.65 -6.15
C GLY A 280 -11.04 19.21 -6.54
N SER A 281 -9.75 18.87 -6.73
CA SER A 281 -9.30 17.50 -6.92
C SER A 281 -9.55 16.63 -5.67
N ALA A 282 -9.64 15.32 -5.90
CA ALA A 282 -9.62 14.27 -4.89
C ALA A 282 -8.44 13.31 -5.14
N ALA A 283 -7.85 12.76 -4.09
CA ALA A 283 -6.73 11.83 -4.13
C ALA A 283 -6.78 10.88 -2.94
N ILE A 284 -6.15 9.70 -3.06
CA ILE A 284 -5.99 8.76 -1.94
C ILE A 284 -4.59 8.87 -1.35
N VAL A 285 -4.48 9.01 -0.04
CA VAL A 285 -3.20 9.11 0.69
C VAL A 285 -3.06 7.94 1.65
N ILE A 286 -1.90 7.27 1.62
CA ILE A 286 -1.54 6.26 2.60
C ILE A 286 -0.81 6.90 3.79
N SER A 287 -1.17 6.49 5.01
CA SER A 287 -0.29 6.61 6.18
C SER A 287 0.00 5.20 6.71
N GLN A 288 1.28 4.85 6.85
CA GLN A 288 1.75 3.50 7.17
C GLN A 288 2.68 3.48 8.39
N VAL A 289 2.40 2.61 9.36
CA VAL A 289 3.23 2.47 10.57
C VAL A 289 3.29 1.02 11.04
N ALA A 290 4.49 0.44 11.13
CA ALA A 290 4.76 -0.72 11.96
C ALA A 290 5.26 -0.25 13.35
N ILE A 291 4.55 -0.61 14.43
CA ILE A 291 4.84 -0.09 15.78
C ILE A 291 4.60 -1.13 16.88
N LYS A 292 5.50 -1.17 17.87
CA LYS A 292 5.26 -1.89 19.12
C LYS A 292 4.30 -1.12 20.02
N LEU A 293 3.13 -1.70 20.27
CA LEU A 293 2.12 -1.23 21.21
C LEU A 293 2.13 -2.07 22.49
N GLU A 294 1.70 -1.45 23.58
CA GLU A 294 1.47 -2.04 24.89
C GLU A 294 -0.04 -2.11 25.16
N ALA A 295 -0.46 -3.00 26.06
CA ALA A 295 -1.89 -3.20 26.32
C ALA A 295 -2.55 -1.93 26.89
N ASN A 296 -3.70 -1.57 26.30
CA ASN A 296 -4.48 -0.34 26.50
C ASN A 296 -3.96 0.93 25.78
N ASP A 297 -2.96 0.83 24.90
CA ASP A 297 -2.65 1.93 23.98
C ASP A 297 -3.86 2.34 23.13
N LYS A 298 -4.00 3.65 22.89
CA LYS A 298 -4.96 4.26 21.96
C LYS A 298 -4.23 4.82 20.74
N ILE A 299 -4.65 4.45 19.53
CA ILE A 299 -4.23 5.07 18.26
C ILE A 299 -5.34 5.97 17.70
N GLN A 300 -4.97 7.14 17.18
CA GLN A 300 -5.87 8.07 16.50
C GLN A 300 -5.28 8.49 15.14
N MET A 301 -6.14 8.66 14.15
CA MET A 301 -5.78 9.29 12.87
C MET A 301 -5.98 10.80 12.96
N MET A 302 -4.96 11.56 12.54
CA MET A 302 -4.91 13.01 12.62
C MET A 302 -4.87 13.65 11.24
N PHE A 303 -5.49 14.82 11.11
CA PHE A 303 -5.33 15.68 9.95
C PHE A 303 -5.19 17.16 10.33
N SER A 304 -4.67 17.96 9.39
CA SER A 304 -4.73 19.42 9.36
C SER A 304 -4.77 19.89 7.90
N THR A 305 -5.13 21.16 7.69
CA THR A 305 -5.32 21.73 6.34
C THR A 305 -4.83 23.18 6.25
N THR A 306 -4.28 23.58 5.10
CA THR A 306 -3.97 25.00 4.83
C THR A 306 -5.17 25.79 4.30
N ASN A 307 -6.31 25.12 4.05
CA ASN A 307 -7.54 25.73 3.56
C ASN A 307 -8.77 25.02 4.17
N LYS A 308 -9.61 25.79 4.87
CA LYS A 308 -10.81 25.33 5.60
C LYS A 308 -11.83 24.53 4.76
N LYS A 309 -11.75 24.57 3.43
CA LYS A 309 -12.61 23.81 2.50
C LYS A 309 -12.03 22.47 2.08
N LEU A 310 -10.88 22.08 2.63
CA LEU A 310 -10.22 20.80 2.42
C LEU A 310 -10.42 19.86 3.61
N GLY A 311 -10.10 18.58 3.42
CA GLY A 311 -10.00 17.58 4.47
C GLY A 311 -10.18 16.16 3.94
N ALA A 312 -10.58 15.23 4.81
CA ALA A 312 -10.90 13.86 4.44
C ALA A 312 -12.37 13.76 4.00
N ILE A 313 -12.63 13.32 2.76
CA ILE A 313 -13.93 13.52 2.10
C ILE A 313 -14.69 12.24 1.78
N VAL A 314 -16.01 12.28 1.91
CA VAL A 314 -16.93 11.22 1.46
C VAL A 314 -17.55 11.63 0.13
N SER A 315 -17.69 10.70 -0.81
CA SER A 315 -18.44 10.91 -2.04
C SER A 315 -19.37 9.71 -2.35
N THR A 316 -20.47 9.96 -3.06
CA THR A 316 -21.38 8.90 -3.51
C THR A 316 -21.58 9.02 -5.04
N PRO A 317 -20.71 8.37 -5.83
CA PRO A 317 -20.86 8.27 -7.28
C PRO A 317 -22.18 7.60 -7.71
N LYS A 318 -22.50 7.69 -9.01
CA LYS A 318 -23.82 7.28 -9.53
C LYS A 318 -23.91 5.80 -9.95
N LYS A 319 -22.79 5.09 -10.09
CA LYS A 319 -22.74 3.66 -10.52
C LYS A 319 -21.66 2.87 -9.77
N GLU A 320 -20.63 3.57 -9.34
CA GLU A 320 -19.47 3.13 -8.58
C GLU A 320 -19.85 3.11 -7.08
N PRO A 321 -19.17 2.35 -6.20
CA PRO A 321 -19.49 2.36 -4.77
C PRO A 321 -19.26 3.73 -4.12
N ARG A 322 -19.87 3.96 -2.95
CA ARG A 322 -19.55 5.08 -2.06
C ARG A 322 -18.05 5.05 -1.73
N VAL A 323 -17.47 6.24 -1.66
CA VAL A 323 -16.09 6.49 -1.22
C VAL A 323 -16.13 6.91 0.25
N LEU A 324 -15.33 6.25 1.08
CA LEU A 324 -15.16 6.58 2.50
C LEU A 324 -14.09 7.66 2.67
N SER A 325 -14.19 8.51 3.69
CA SER A 325 -13.13 9.50 3.97
C SER A 325 -11.85 8.82 4.45
N ILE A 326 -11.98 7.66 5.09
CA ILE A 326 -10.85 6.81 5.47
C ILE A 326 -11.29 5.34 5.53
N LEU A 327 -10.39 4.46 5.09
CA LEU A 327 -10.42 3.03 5.36
C LEU A 327 -9.14 2.67 6.11
N PHE A 328 -9.28 2.34 7.40
CA PHE A 328 -8.17 2.02 8.30
C PHE A 328 -8.11 0.51 8.56
N SER A 329 -6.99 -0.12 8.22
CA SER A 329 -6.69 -1.52 8.53
C SER A 329 -5.58 -1.61 9.58
N THR A 330 -5.75 -2.45 10.58
CA THR A 330 -4.71 -2.80 11.56
C THR A 330 -4.68 -4.30 11.83
N PHE A 331 -3.49 -4.85 12.00
CA PHE A 331 -3.29 -6.26 12.35
C PHE A 331 -2.01 -6.47 13.14
N GLN A 332 -2.01 -7.45 14.05
CA GLN A 332 -0.82 -7.85 14.81
C GLN A 332 0.10 -8.69 13.91
N LEU A 333 1.40 -8.37 13.86
CA LEU A 333 2.35 -9.12 13.03
C LEU A 333 2.59 -10.55 13.53
N LEU A 334 2.47 -10.79 14.84
CA LEU A 334 2.10 -12.06 15.51
C LEU A 334 2.17 -11.90 17.03
N HIS A 335 1.94 -12.99 17.76
CA HIS A 335 1.90 -13.08 19.22
C HIS A 335 2.86 -14.19 19.71
N GLU A 336 3.47 -13.97 20.89
CA GLU A 336 4.29 -14.89 21.70
C GLU A 336 5.73 -15.29 21.26
N GLU A 337 6.59 -15.32 22.29
CA GLU A 337 7.98 -15.80 22.47
C GLU A 337 9.10 -15.51 21.45
N LYS A 338 8.85 -15.38 20.14
CA LYS A 338 9.91 -15.08 19.16
C LYS A 338 9.77 -13.67 18.57
N PRO A 339 10.85 -12.86 18.49
CA PRO A 339 10.85 -11.66 17.65
C PRO A 339 10.56 -12.02 16.20
N ILE A 340 9.81 -11.15 15.51
CA ILE A 340 9.59 -11.26 14.07
C ILE A 340 10.38 -10.15 13.36
N PRO A 341 11.07 -10.48 12.25
CA PRO A 341 11.72 -9.47 11.45
C PRO A 341 10.73 -8.43 10.91
N TYR A 342 10.85 -7.19 11.38
CA TYR A 342 10.07 -6.03 10.92
C TYR A 342 10.92 -4.77 10.93
N ALA A 343 10.52 -3.79 10.12
CA ALA A 343 11.12 -2.46 10.12
C ALA A 343 10.06 -1.38 9.90
N GLN A 344 10.24 -0.26 10.60
CA GLN A 344 9.66 1.05 10.32
C GLN A 344 10.85 2.01 10.27
N LEU A 345 11.14 2.52 9.08
CA LEU A 345 12.31 3.35 8.80
C LEU A 345 11.86 4.63 8.10
N SER A 346 12.59 5.71 8.29
CA SER A 346 12.29 6.97 7.62
C SER A 346 13.53 7.82 7.41
N SER A 347 13.41 8.83 6.55
CA SER A 347 14.46 9.84 6.36
C SER A 347 13.99 11.25 6.69
N SER A 348 14.73 11.92 7.57
CA SER A 348 14.51 13.34 7.90
C SER A 348 15.25 14.30 6.96
N GLU A 349 16.11 13.79 6.08
CA GLU A 349 16.77 14.56 5.04
C GLU A 349 15.91 14.70 3.78
N THR A 350 15.90 15.89 3.17
CA THR A 350 15.42 16.09 1.80
C THR A 350 16.43 15.57 0.78
N GLN A 351 15.99 14.67 -0.11
CA GLN A 351 16.83 13.94 -1.05
C GLN A 351 16.49 14.34 -2.49
N TRP A 352 17.23 15.31 -3.04
CA TRP A 352 17.03 15.79 -4.42
C TRP A 352 17.41 14.73 -5.46
N GLY A 353 16.62 14.61 -6.53
CA GLY A 353 16.82 13.64 -7.59
C GLY A 353 17.89 14.01 -8.61
N CYS A 354 18.06 13.17 -9.62
CA CYS A 354 18.52 13.51 -10.97
C CYS A 354 18.27 12.31 -11.91
N ILE A 355 18.60 12.47 -13.20
CA ILE A 355 18.50 11.41 -14.23
C ILE A 355 19.40 10.18 -14.01
N THR A 356 20.23 10.19 -12.97
CA THR A 356 21.01 9.03 -12.53
C THR A 356 20.41 8.50 -11.24
N PRO A 357 19.99 7.21 -11.18
CA PRO A 357 19.42 6.63 -9.98
C PRO A 357 20.32 6.79 -8.74
N LYS A 358 19.70 7.07 -7.60
CA LYS A 358 20.34 7.16 -6.28
C LYS A 358 19.68 6.16 -5.34
N THR A 359 20.46 5.52 -4.48
CA THR A 359 19.91 4.81 -3.31
C THR A 359 19.31 5.84 -2.35
N VAL A 360 18.10 5.59 -1.86
CA VAL A 360 17.43 6.44 -0.87
C VAL A 360 18.07 6.20 0.50
N LYS A 361 18.48 7.28 1.17
CA LYS A 361 18.96 7.22 2.56
C LYS A 361 17.82 6.95 3.54
N LEU A 362 18.14 6.37 4.69
CA LEU A 362 17.23 6.16 5.84
C LEU A 362 17.99 6.43 7.14
N ASP A 363 17.94 7.67 7.60
CA ASP A 363 18.65 8.14 8.81
C ASP A 363 17.94 7.78 10.14
N ASN A 364 16.69 7.31 10.11
CA ASN A 364 15.92 6.94 11.31
C ASN A 364 15.46 5.48 11.29
N ASN A 365 15.65 4.81 12.44
CA ASN A 365 15.08 3.50 12.75
C ASN A 365 13.94 3.71 13.76
N ASP A 366 12.73 4.04 13.28
CA ASP A 366 11.56 4.32 14.12
C ASP A 366 11.03 3.04 14.83
N GLY A 367 11.28 1.87 14.23
CA GLY A 367 11.14 0.54 14.84
C GLY A 367 11.90 -0.49 14.01
N LEU A 368 12.60 -1.44 14.63
CA LEU A 368 13.45 -2.39 13.90
C LEU A 368 13.69 -3.66 14.73
N GLU A 369 13.59 -4.83 14.10
CA GLU A 369 13.82 -6.15 14.70
C GLU A 369 14.30 -7.11 13.61
N CYS A 370 15.34 -7.93 13.88
CA CYS A 370 15.93 -8.93 12.98
C CYS A 370 16.20 -8.50 11.50
N ILE A 371 16.34 -7.20 11.28
CA ILE A 371 16.72 -6.53 10.02
C ILE A 371 17.71 -5.43 10.42
N LYS A 372 18.75 -5.19 9.63
CA LYS A 372 19.73 -4.11 9.85
C LYS A 372 19.56 -3.03 8.80
N ASN A 373 19.53 -1.76 9.20
CA ASN A 373 19.59 -0.62 8.30
C ASN A 373 21.01 -0.03 8.28
N ASP A 374 21.68 -0.11 7.13
CA ASP A 374 22.90 0.64 6.82
C ASP A 374 22.54 1.81 5.89
N ASN A 375 21.95 2.85 6.48
CA ASN A 375 21.56 4.12 5.85
C ASN A 375 20.84 3.98 4.49
N GLY A 376 19.83 3.12 4.41
CA GLY A 376 19.08 2.82 3.18
C GLY A 376 19.24 1.39 2.67
N ILE A 377 20.30 0.69 3.10
CA ILE A 377 20.56 -0.71 2.72
C ILE A 377 20.10 -1.63 3.85
N LEU A 378 19.04 -2.41 3.58
CA LEU A 378 18.36 -3.27 4.54
C LEU A 378 18.87 -4.71 4.42
N GLU A 379 19.68 -5.17 5.38
CA GLU A 379 20.18 -6.56 5.44
C GLU A 379 19.25 -7.40 6.33
N PHE A 380 18.76 -8.52 5.80
CA PHE A 380 17.80 -9.38 6.49
C PHE A 380 18.50 -10.54 7.20
N GLU A 381 18.21 -10.76 8.49
CA GLU A 381 18.84 -11.82 9.27
C GLU A 381 18.15 -13.19 9.06
N GLU A 382 16.87 -13.20 8.70
CA GLU A 382 16.10 -14.43 8.44
C GLU A 382 15.61 -14.55 6.99
N SER A 383 15.56 -15.79 6.50
CA SER A 383 14.90 -16.12 5.24
C SER A 383 13.37 -16.20 5.41
N GLY A 384 12.61 -15.82 4.38
CA GLY A 384 11.14 -15.95 4.37
C GLY A 384 10.47 -15.08 3.30
N THR A 385 9.13 -15.10 3.25
CA THR A 385 8.35 -14.11 2.49
C THR A 385 8.27 -12.80 3.28
N TYR A 386 8.60 -11.68 2.65
CA TYR A 386 8.48 -10.34 3.25
C TYR A 386 7.55 -9.46 2.46
N PHE A 387 6.73 -8.68 3.16
CA PHE A 387 6.07 -7.50 2.61
C PHE A 387 6.96 -6.27 2.82
N MET A 388 7.03 -5.41 1.81
CA MET A 388 7.69 -4.11 1.88
C MET A 388 6.84 -3.06 1.17
N MET A 389 6.61 -1.94 1.82
CA MET A 389 5.93 -0.77 1.26
C MET A 389 6.74 0.48 1.60
N ALA A 390 7.05 1.28 0.58
CA ALA A 390 7.76 2.54 0.72
C ALA A 390 6.87 3.68 0.21
N ALA A 391 6.53 4.62 1.09
CA ALA A 391 5.78 5.84 0.77
C ALA A 391 6.74 7.03 0.82
N ALA A 392 7.04 7.61 -0.34
CA ALA A 392 7.93 8.75 -0.49
C ALA A 392 7.14 10.04 -0.67
N GLN A 393 7.62 11.11 -0.03
CA GLN A 393 7.03 12.44 -0.16
C GLN A 393 7.70 13.16 -1.33
N CYS A 394 7.04 13.18 -2.49
CA CYS A 394 7.54 13.85 -3.69
C CYS A 394 7.22 15.35 -3.68
N GLY A 395 8.21 16.18 -4.02
CA GLY A 395 8.06 17.63 -4.09
C GLY A 395 9.26 18.36 -4.72
N SER A 396 9.29 19.69 -4.60
CA SER A 396 10.26 20.55 -5.29
C SER A 396 10.78 21.73 -4.46
N ASP A 397 12.00 22.20 -4.76
CA ASP A 397 12.69 23.27 -4.01
C ASP A 397 12.40 24.71 -4.49
N LYS A 398 11.77 24.86 -5.66
CA LYS A 398 11.61 26.13 -6.37
C LYS A 398 10.23 26.27 -6.97
N GLU A 399 9.83 27.53 -7.16
CA GLU A 399 8.58 27.91 -7.80
C GLU A 399 8.42 27.35 -9.23
N ASP A 400 9.47 26.88 -9.92
CA ASP A 400 9.40 26.24 -11.24
C ASP A 400 9.80 24.75 -11.24
N GLY A 401 9.70 24.09 -10.08
CA GLY A 401 9.93 22.65 -9.95
C GLY A 401 8.82 21.80 -10.57
N ILE A 402 8.97 21.47 -11.85
CA ILE A 402 8.11 20.53 -12.58
C ILE A 402 8.97 19.37 -13.11
N GLY A 403 8.54 18.14 -12.87
CA GLY A 403 9.23 16.92 -13.28
C GLY A 403 8.62 15.68 -12.65
N ASP A 404 9.09 14.51 -13.06
CA ASP A 404 8.70 13.24 -12.46
C ASP A 404 9.67 12.81 -11.35
N VAL A 405 9.14 12.22 -10.28
CA VAL A 405 9.90 11.37 -9.35
C VAL A 405 9.57 9.91 -9.66
N HIS A 406 10.60 9.09 -9.78
CA HIS A 406 10.51 7.65 -10.01
C HIS A 406 11.02 6.90 -8.76
N LEU A 407 10.36 5.83 -8.34
CA LEU A 407 10.70 5.06 -7.14
C LEU A 407 10.52 3.54 -7.37
N TRP A 408 11.56 2.76 -7.08
CA TRP A 408 11.56 1.29 -7.19
C TRP A 408 12.44 0.62 -6.13
N MET A 409 12.30 -0.70 -6.01
CA MET A 409 13.06 -1.53 -5.08
C MET A 409 14.19 -2.28 -5.80
N LYS A 410 15.28 -2.56 -5.08
CA LYS A 410 16.40 -3.36 -5.58
C LYS A 410 16.77 -4.46 -4.58
N LEU A 411 17.07 -5.65 -5.09
CA LEU A 411 17.55 -6.81 -4.33
C LEU A 411 19.00 -7.11 -4.71
N ASN A 412 19.90 -7.12 -3.73
CA ASN A 412 21.34 -7.36 -3.90
C ASN A 412 21.95 -6.49 -5.02
N GLY A 413 21.59 -5.21 -5.04
CA GLY A 413 22.08 -4.22 -6.02
C GLY A 413 21.41 -4.27 -7.40
N LYS A 414 20.48 -5.21 -7.64
CA LYS A 414 19.74 -5.36 -8.92
C LYS A 414 18.30 -4.91 -8.77
N ASP A 415 17.76 -4.26 -9.79
CA ASP A 415 16.38 -3.76 -9.76
C ASP A 415 15.36 -4.90 -9.71
N ILE A 416 14.35 -4.77 -8.84
CA ILE A 416 13.20 -5.68 -8.79
C ILE A 416 12.25 -5.28 -9.91
N ALA A 417 12.04 -6.20 -10.86
CA ALA A 417 11.15 -6.00 -11.99
C ALA A 417 9.73 -5.62 -11.52
N ASN A 418 9.08 -4.72 -12.25
CA ASN A 418 7.70 -4.28 -12.00
C ASN A 418 7.45 -3.64 -10.61
N SER A 419 8.51 -3.15 -9.93
CA SER A 419 8.39 -2.37 -8.68
C SER A 419 8.46 -0.85 -8.89
N ASN A 420 8.66 -0.37 -10.12
CA ASN A 420 8.82 1.05 -10.41
C ASN A 420 7.48 1.78 -10.46
N THR A 421 7.48 3.03 -10.00
CA THR A 421 6.31 3.87 -9.83
C THR A 421 6.70 5.33 -10.06
N ILE A 422 5.81 6.13 -10.67
CA ILE A 422 6.06 7.54 -11.00
C ILE A 422 5.01 8.44 -10.35
N GLN A 423 5.44 9.54 -9.75
CA GLN A 423 4.59 10.67 -9.42
C GLN A 423 5.11 11.93 -10.12
N THR A 424 4.27 12.58 -10.92
CA THR A 424 4.60 13.88 -11.49
C THR A 424 4.43 14.96 -10.43
N VAL A 425 5.49 15.72 -10.18
CA VAL A 425 5.54 16.90 -9.32
C VAL A 425 5.39 18.14 -10.21
N ASN A 426 4.55 19.09 -9.79
CA ASN A 426 4.31 20.34 -10.50
C ASN A 426 4.17 21.49 -9.50
N LYS A 427 5.23 21.84 -8.77
CA LYS A 427 5.18 22.83 -7.67
C LYS A 427 4.30 22.37 -6.48
N ASP A 428 4.04 21.07 -6.38
CA ASP A 428 3.14 20.43 -5.40
C ASP A 428 3.91 19.46 -4.48
N THR A 429 3.30 19.13 -3.34
CA THR A 429 3.72 18.06 -2.44
C THR A 429 2.75 16.87 -2.58
N SER A 430 3.25 15.66 -2.79
CA SER A 430 2.42 14.46 -3.05
C SER A 430 3.07 13.17 -2.58
N VAL A 431 2.29 12.10 -2.40
CA VAL A 431 2.80 10.79 -1.93
C VAL A 431 2.94 9.80 -3.09
N LEU A 432 4.13 9.23 -3.25
CA LEU A 432 4.45 8.17 -4.21
C LEU A 432 4.71 6.86 -3.45
N VAL A 433 4.04 5.78 -3.82
CA VAL A 433 4.17 4.48 -3.14
C VAL A 433 4.65 3.38 -4.08
N SER A 434 5.68 2.66 -3.66
CA SER A 434 6.13 1.41 -4.26
C SER A 434 6.03 0.27 -3.23
N GLN A 435 5.49 -0.88 -3.63
CA GLN A 435 5.34 -2.05 -2.75
C GLN A 435 5.70 -3.37 -3.44
N VAL A 436 6.20 -4.33 -2.68
CA VAL A 436 6.49 -5.70 -3.13
C VAL A 436 6.16 -6.75 -2.04
N ALA A 437 5.93 -7.99 -2.48
CA ALA A 437 5.95 -9.18 -1.64
C ALA A 437 6.88 -10.23 -2.27
N ILE A 438 7.99 -10.54 -1.60
CA ILE A 438 9.10 -11.30 -2.20
C ILE A 438 9.73 -12.26 -1.19
N VAL A 439 10.28 -13.38 -1.68
CA VAL A 439 11.07 -14.29 -0.86
C VAL A 439 12.50 -13.78 -0.74
N ILE A 440 12.91 -13.50 0.50
CA ILE A 440 14.23 -13.03 0.90
C ILE A 440 14.99 -14.19 1.57
N LYS A 441 16.32 -14.22 1.44
CA LYS A 441 17.22 -15.12 2.17
C LYS A 441 17.98 -14.35 3.25
N ALA A 442 18.39 -15.05 4.31
CA ALA A 442 19.32 -14.50 5.29
C ALA A 442 20.61 -14.00 4.60
N GLY A 443 20.97 -12.73 4.84
CA GLY A 443 22.09 -12.04 4.20
C GLY A 443 21.79 -11.35 2.86
N ASP A 444 20.59 -11.52 2.28
CA ASP A 444 20.14 -10.68 1.17
C ASP A 444 19.94 -9.23 1.64
N LYS A 445 20.12 -8.27 0.71
CA LYS A 445 19.98 -6.83 0.94
C LYS A 445 18.91 -6.22 0.04
N ILE A 446 17.98 -5.46 0.62
CA ILE A 446 17.07 -4.58 -0.13
C ILE A 446 17.56 -3.14 -0.01
N GLU A 447 17.46 -2.37 -1.09
CA GLU A 447 17.61 -0.93 -1.08
C GLU A 447 16.50 -0.29 -1.91
N MET A 448 16.05 0.91 -1.55
CA MET A 448 15.18 1.73 -2.42
C MET A 448 16.05 2.55 -3.35
N ALA A 449 15.63 2.68 -4.61
CA ALA A 449 16.25 3.57 -5.57
C ALA A 449 15.24 4.56 -6.14
N PHE A 450 15.72 5.78 -6.40
CA PHE A 450 14.92 6.85 -6.98
C PHE A 450 15.70 7.66 -8.03
N SER A 451 14.98 8.24 -8.97
CA SER A 451 15.49 9.13 -10.02
C SER A 451 14.46 10.23 -10.34
N THR A 452 14.87 11.20 -11.16
CA THR A 452 13.96 12.21 -11.72
C THR A 452 14.32 12.48 -13.17
N ASP A 453 13.35 12.89 -13.99
CA ASP A 453 13.59 13.32 -15.37
C ASP A 453 14.39 14.65 -15.44
N VAL A 454 14.28 15.49 -14.42
CA VAL A 454 15.04 16.75 -14.32
C VAL A 454 16.52 16.55 -13.96
N THR A 455 17.36 17.41 -14.53
CA THR A 455 18.84 17.41 -14.36
C THR A 455 19.35 18.48 -13.39
N ASN A 456 18.51 19.44 -13.02
CA ASN A 456 18.82 20.61 -12.20
C ASN A 456 18.75 20.36 -10.67
N GLY A 457 18.27 19.19 -10.25
CA GLY A 457 18.12 18.81 -8.83
C GLY A 457 16.98 19.52 -8.08
N THR A 458 15.96 20.05 -8.78
CA THR A 458 14.87 20.83 -8.15
C THR A 458 13.64 20.03 -7.76
N VAL A 459 13.63 18.72 -8.05
CA VAL A 459 12.55 17.77 -7.76
C VAL A 459 13.18 16.57 -7.04
N GLY A 460 12.44 15.93 -6.13
CA GLY A 460 12.94 14.78 -5.39
C GLY A 460 12.05 14.43 -4.20
N LEU A 461 12.66 13.80 -3.19
CA LEU A 461 11.98 13.38 -1.97
C LEU A 461 12.15 14.48 -0.91
N VAL A 462 11.06 15.08 -0.42
CA VAL A 462 11.09 16.29 0.43
C VAL A 462 10.68 15.98 1.88
N ALA A 463 11.57 16.30 2.82
CA ALA A 463 11.27 16.27 4.25
C ALA A 463 10.87 17.68 4.74
N SER A 464 9.94 17.76 5.68
CA SER A 464 9.51 19.02 6.27
C SER A 464 9.12 18.86 7.75
N LYS A 465 9.00 20.00 8.45
CA LYS A 465 8.65 20.03 9.88
C LYS A 465 7.55 21.07 10.14
N PRO A 466 6.28 20.73 9.82
CA PRO A 466 5.14 21.60 10.10
C PRO A 466 4.95 21.86 11.60
N HIS A 467 4.22 22.93 11.93
CA HIS A 467 4.10 23.46 13.28
C HIS A 467 2.89 22.86 14.01
N LYS A 468 3.10 22.33 15.23
CA LYS A 468 2.15 21.53 16.05
C LYS A 468 1.87 20.10 15.54
N GLU A 469 2.69 19.58 14.63
CA GLU A 469 2.45 18.29 13.94
C GLU A 469 3.66 17.35 14.04
N SER A 470 3.49 16.09 13.63
CA SER A 470 4.65 15.22 13.34
C SER A 470 5.47 15.79 12.18
N ALA A 471 6.78 15.56 12.23
CA ALA A 471 7.64 15.73 11.06
C ALA A 471 7.15 14.86 9.89
N VAL A 472 7.32 15.40 8.69
CA VAL A 472 7.07 14.76 7.40
C VAL A 472 8.42 14.27 6.89
N PRO A 473 8.71 12.97 6.91
CA PRO A 473 9.96 12.46 6.34
C PRO A 473 9.89 12.48 4.81
N SER A 474 11.05 12.49 4.15
CA SER A 474 11.11 12.38 2.68
C SER A 474 10.70 11.00 2.18
N ILE A 475 10.83 9.97 3.03
CA ILE A 475 10.29 8.63 2.80
C ILE A 475 9.97 7.94 4.12
N ILE A 476 8.94 7.09 4.10
CA ILE A 476 8.66 6.05 5.10
C ILE A 476 8.82 4.69 4.42
N ILE A 477 9.47 3.73 5.07
CA ILE A 477 9.46 2.32 4.67
C ILE A 477 8.96 1.47 5.82
N SER A 478 7.97 0.64 5.53
CA SER A 478 7.44 -0.36 6.47
C SER A 478 7.63 -1.76 5.89
N VAL A 479 8.19 -2.67 6.70
CA VAL A 479 8.61 -4.02 6.30
C VAL A 479 8.14 -5.03 7.35
N PHE A 480 7.65 -6.20 6.93
CA PHE A 480 7.46 -7.33 7.84
C PHE A 480 7.68 -8.68 7.14
N LYS A 481 8.28 -9.64 7.86
CA LYS A 481 8.23 -11.06 7.51
C LYS A 481 6.80 -11.55 7.71
N SER A 482 6.26 -12.28 6.74
CA SER A 482 4.93 -12.87 6.86
C SER A 482 5.02 -14.36 7.21
N SER A 483 4.46 -14.69 8.37
CA SER A 483 4.34 -16.03 8.96
C SER A 483 3.08 -16.08 9.83
N TYR A 484 2.64 -17.29 10.23
CA TYR A 484 1.61 -17.46 11.26
C TYR A 484 1.96 -18.65 12.16
N VAL A 485 1.47 -18.64 13.40
CA VAL A 485 1.55 -19.81 14.30
C VAL A 485 0.42 -20.78 13.95
N LYS A 486 0.76 -22.04 13.72
CA LYS A 486 -0.17 -23.15 13.63
C LYS A 486 -0.13 -23.96 14.92
N HIS A 487 -1.12 -23.75 15.77
CA HIS A 487 -1.50 -24.68 16.84
C HIS A 487 -1.85 -26.05 16.22
N SER A 488 -1.46 -27.14 16.89
CA SER A 488 -1.58 -28.52 16.37
C SER A 488 -2.84 -29.28 16.79
#